data_AF-A0A2S9VA36-F1
#
_entry.id   AF-A0A2S9VA36-F1
#
_cell.length_a   1.000
_cell.length_b   1.000
_cell.length_c   1.000
_cell.angle_alpha   90.00
_cell.angle_beta   90.00
_cell.angle_gamma   90.00
#
_symmetry.space_group_name_H-M   'P 1'
#
loop_
_entity.id
_entity.type
_entity.pdbx_description
1 polymer ?
#
loop_
_entity_poly.entity_id
_entity_poly.type
_entity_poly.pdbx_seq_one_letter_code
_entity_poly.pdbx_strand_id
1 'polypeptide(L)'
;MPKSISLLFTMALFTMALFSMSFKGIAQSPETPVKALFNAMRAHDGEQLAAQFTNSALLQRAEPGGNIKSNDLSQFAGFVSQTSKHLDEKLLAVSGYRATKR
;
A
#
# COMPACT_ATOMS: atom_id res chain seq x y z
N MET A 1 -2.50 -34.45 -45.85
CA MET A 1 -3.37 -33.37 -45.36
C MET A 1 -3.28 -33.30 -43.83
N PRO A 2 -2.63 -32.29 -43.22
CA PRO A 2 -2.67 -32.09 -41.76
C PRO A 2 -3.21 -30.70 -41.34
N LYS A 3 -3.94 -29.99 -42.22
CA LYS A 3 -4.35 -28.60 -41.99
C LYS A 3 -5.37 -28.43 -40.85
N SER A 4 -6.22 -29.43 -40.61
CA SER A 4 -7.26 -29.38 -39.55
C SER A 4 -6.68 -29.52 -38.14
N ILE A 5 -5.66 -30.36 -37.96
CA ILE A 5 -5.00 -30.57 -36.66
C ILE A 5 -4.21 -29.32 -36.25
N SER A 6 -3.51 -28.69 -37.21
CA SER A 6 -2.81 -27.42 -36.99
C SER A 6 -3.74 -26.28 -36.60
N LEU A 7 -4.98 -26.26 -37.11
CA LEU A 7 -5.98 -25.23 -36.82
C LEU A 7 -6.58 -25.38 -35.42
N LEU A 8 -6.80 -26.63 -34.98
CA LEU A 8 -7.29 -26.90 -33.63
C LEU A 8 -6.25 -26.56 -32.56
N PHE A 9 -4.97 -26.78 -32.86
CA PHE A 9 -3.88 -26.47 -31.94
C PHE A 9 -3.66 -24.96 -31.77
N THR A 10 -3.77 -24.18 -32.86
CA THR A 10 -3.67 -22.71 -32.79
C THR A 10 -4.87 -22.07 -32.11
N MET A 11 -6.08 -22.62 -32.31
CA MET A 11 -7.27 -22.16 -31.59
C MET A 11 -7.18 -22.43 -30.08
N ALA A 12 -6.65 -23.59 -29.67
CA ALA A 12 -6.46 -23.92 -28.25
C ALA A 12 -5.43 -23.01 -27.56
N LEU A 13 -4.33 -22.66 -28.24
CA LEU A 13 -3.35 -21.71 -27.73
C LEU A 13 -3.91 -20.28 -27.61
N PHE A 14 -4.77 -19.89 -28.56
CA PHE A 14 -5.40 -18.57 -28.56
C PHE A 14 -6.46 -18.42 -27.46
N THR A 15 -7.26 -19.47 -27.19
CA THR A 15 -8.24 -19.46 -26.10
C THR A 15 -7.58 -19.47 -24.72
N MET A 16 -6.42 -20.10 -24.56
CA MET A 16 -5.65 -20.07 -23.31
C MET A 16 -5.09 -18.68 -23.01
N ALA A 17 -4.60 -17.96 -24.03
CA ALA A 17 -4.09 -16.60 -23.88
C ALA A 17 -5.17 -15.56 -23.50
N LEU A 18 -6.41 -15.77 -23.96
CA LEU A 18 -7.54 -14.89 -23.66
C LEU A 18 -8.11 -15.09 -22.24
N PHE A 19 -7.93 -16.27 -21.64
CA PHE A 19 -8.40 -16.55 -20.28
C PHE A 19 -7.59 -15.80 -19.20
N SER A 20 -6.33 -15.46 -19.48
CA SER A 20 -5.44 -14.76 -18.53
C SER A 20 -5.78 -13.27 -18.32
N MET A 21 -6.69 -12.68 -19.09
CA MET A 21 -7.01 -11.24 -19.01
C MET A 21 -8.22 -10.88 -18.13
N SER A 22 -8.86 -11.85 -17.47
CA SER A 22 -9.99 -11.57 -16.56
C SER A 22 -9.65 -11.75 -15.08
N PHE A 23 -8.59 -11.09 -14.60
CA PHE A 23 -8.54 -10.70 -13.19
C PHE A 23 -9.18 -9.32 -13.04
N LYS A 24 -10.51 -9.29 -12.93
CA LYS A 24 -11.14 -8.18 -12.20
C LYS A 24 -10.65 -8.30 -10.77
N GLY A 25 -9.61 -7.54 -10.42
CA GLY A 25 -9.17 -7.40 -9.04
C GLY A 25 -10.41 -7.10 -8.21
N ILE A 26 -10.72 -7.96 -7.24
CA ILE A 26 -11.75 -7.68 -6.25
C ILE A 26 -11.35 -6.33 -5.66
N ALA A 27 -12.20 -5.31 -5.80
CA ALA A 27 -11.95 -4.01 -5.21
C ALA A 27 -11.75 -4.24 -3.72
N GLN A 28 -10.48 -4.21 -3.27
CA GLN A 28 -10.17 -4.35 -1.87
C GLN A 28 -10.88 -3.23 -1.15
N SER A 29 -11.56 -3.57 -0.06
CA SER A 29 -12.21 -2.55 0.74
C SER A 29 -11.13 -1.58 1.23
N PRO A 30 -11.41 -0.26 1.27
CA PRO A 30 -10.40 0.76 1.57
C PRO A 30 -9.78 0.58 2.96
N GLU A 31 -10.43 -0.17 3.86
CA GLU A 31 -9.92 -0.54 5.17
C GLU A 31 -8.72 -1.49 5.11
N THR A 32 -8.56 -2.25 4.02
CA THR A 32 -7.50 -3.26 3.87
C THR A 32 -6.09 -2.66 3.92
N PRO A 33 -5.72 -1.68 3.07
CA PRO A 33 -4.40 -1.05 3.12
C PRO A 33 -4.18 -0.30 4.44
N VAL A 34 -5.23 0.26 5.04
CA VAL A 34 -5.14 0.93 6.35
C VAL A 34 -4.79 -0.08 7.44
N LYS A 35 -5.48 -1.22 7.51
CA LYS A 35 -5.17 -2.27 8.49
C LYS A 35 -3.76 -2.84 8.29
N ALA A 36 -3.35 -3.05 7.05
CA ALA A 36 -2.01 -3.50 6.71
C ALA A 36 -0.94 -2.49 7.16
N LEU A 37 -1.17 -1.18 6.98
CA LEU A 37 -0.29 -0.12 7.46
C LEU A 37 -0.09 -0.19 8.98
N PHE A 38 -1.18 -0.31 9.75
CA PHE A 38 -1.10 -0.42 11.22
C PHE A 38 -0.41 -1.71 11.67
N ASN A 39 -0.63 -2.82 10.97
CA ASN A 39 0.05 -4.08 11.28
C ASN A 39 1.54 -4.02 11.01
N ALA A 40 1.95 -3.41 9.89
CA ALA A 40 3.36 -3.23 9.54
C ALA A 40 4.09 -2.36 10.59
N MET A 41 3.46 -1.29 11.07
CA MET A 41 3.99 -0.47 12.15
C MET A 41 4.17 -1.23 13.48
N ARG A 42 3.23 -2.13 13.80
CA ARG A 42 3.29 -2.97 15.01
C ARG A 42 4.37 -4.04 14.91
N ALA A 43 4.53 -4.62 13.72
CA ALA A 43 5.50 -5.67 13.43
C ALA A 43 6.92 -5.15 13.15
N HIS A 44 7.11 -3.82 13.11
CA HIS A 44 8.38 -3.19 12.70
C HIS A 44 8.81 -3.59 11.29
N ASP A 45 7.84 -3.75 10.38
CA ASP A 45 8.07 -4.18 9.01
C ASP A 45 7.96 -2.99 8.06
N GLY A 46 9.09 -2.37 7.73
CA GLY A 46 9.14 -1.24 6.80
C GLY A 46 8.80 -1.62 5.36
N GLU A 47 9.07 -2.86 4.94
CA GLU A 47 8.76 -3.32 3.59
C GLU A 47 7.25 -3.48 3.41
N GLN A 48 6.58 -4.14 4.37
CA GLN A 48 5.13 -4.27 4.38
C GLN A 48 4.43 -2.90 4.49
N LEU A 49 5.04 -1.95 5.21
CA LEU A 49 4.57 -0.57 5.29
C LEU A 49 4.65 0.12 3.93
N ALA A 50 5.82 0.08 3.28
CA ALA A 50 6.04 0.74 1.98
C ALA A 50 5.10 0.19 0.90
N ALA A 51 4.79 -1.12 0.94
CA ALA A 51 3.89 -1.77 -0.01
C ALA A 51 2.44 -1.24 0.02
N GLN A 52 2.04 -0.49 1.05
CA GLN A 52 0.70 0.09 1.13
C GLN A 52 0.55 1.41 0.36
N PHE A 53 1.64 1.93 -0.19
CA PHE A 53 1.68 3.22 -0.88
C PHE A 53 1.96 3.04 -2.37
N THR A 54 1.41 3.94 -3.18
CA THR A 54 1.80 4.04 -4.59
C THR A 54 3.16 4.72 -4.71
N ASN A 55 3.83 4.52 -5.85
CA ASN A 55 5.10 5.19 -6.16
C ASN A 55 5.00 6.73 -6.15
N SER A 56 3.79 7.29 -6.27
CA SER A 56 3.51 8.73 -6.26
C SER A 56 2.94 9.23 -4.93
N ALA A 57 2.90 8.39 -3.89
CA ALA A 57 2.37 8.78 -2.60
C ALA A 57 3.27 9.83 -1.92
N LEU A 58 2.64 10.80 -1.27
CA LEU A 58 3.33 11.86 -0.53
C LEU A 58 3.15 11.65 0.96
N LEU A 59 4.26 11.60 1.70
CA LEU A 59 4.24 11.62 3.16
C LEU A 59 4.47 13.06 3.63
N GLN A 60 3.44 13.66 4.23
CA GLN A 60 3.49 15.06 4.67
C GLN A 60 3.12 15.19 6.14
N ARG A 61 3.73 16.17 6.81
CA ARG A 61 3.44 16.56 8.19
C ARG A 61 3.24 18.07 8.27
N ALA A 62 2.20 18.48 8.98
CA ALA A 62 2.02 19.88 9.37
C ALA A 62 2.93 20.21 10.57
N GLU A 63 3.68 21.30 10.46
CA GLU A 63 4.49 21.86 11.54
C GLU A 63 3.71 22.91 12.34
N PRO A 64 4.12 23.20 13.58
CA PRO A 64 3.61 24.37 14.31
C PRO A 64 3.79 25.64 13.47
N GLY A 65 2.70 26.37 13.22
CA GLY A 65 2.70 27.55 12.35
C GLY A 65 2.16 27.31 10.94
N GLY A 66 1.73 26.09 10.60
CA GLY A 66 1.00 25.80 9.35
C GLY A 66 1.87 25.46 8.15
N ASN A 67 3.19 25.39 8.33
CA ASN A 67 4.09 24.92 7.28
C ASN A 67 3.90 23.42 7.04
N ILE A 68 4.01 22.99 5.78
CA ILE A 68 3.93 21.57 5.41
C ILE A 68 5.35 21.09 5.10
N LYS A 69 5.78 20.06 5.83
CA LYS A 69 7.01 19.33 5.54
C LYS A 69 6.71 18.03 4.82
N SER A 70 7.36 17.81 3.68
CA SER A 70 7.31 16.53 2.98
C SER A 70 8.50 15.68 3.40
N ASN A 71 8.24 14.40 3.68
CA ASN A 71 9.25 13.43 4.05
C ASN A 71 9.32 12.33 2.98
N ASP A 72 10.50 11.72 2.87
CA ASP A 72 10.68 10.56 2.02
C ASP A 72 10.06 9.31 2.65
N LEU A 73 9.26 8.58 1.88
CA LEU A 73 8.55 7.40 2.36
C LEU A 73 9.51 6.22 2.64
N SER A 74 10.58 6.08 1.86
CA SER A 74 11.60 5.05 2.08
C SER A 74 12.38 5.29 3.36
N GLN A 75 12.67 6.55 3.70
CA GLN A 75 13.26 6.92 4.98
C GLN A 75 12.33 6.60 6.15
N PHE A 76 11.03 6.84 5.98
CA PHE A 76 10.03 6.48 7.00
C PHE A 76 9.90 4.97 7.19
N ALA A 77 9.88 4.19 6.10
CA ALA A 77 9.91 2.73 6.15
C ALA A 77 11.19 2.20 6.82
N GLY A 78 12.34 2.80 6.51
CA GLY A 78 13.61 2.50 7.18
C GLY A 78 13.55 2.78 8.68
N PHE A 79 12.96 3.92 9.08
CA PHE A 79 12.73 4.24 10.49
C PHE A 79 11.82 3.22 11.19
N VAL A 80 10.71 2.80 10.55
CA VAL A 80 9.78 1.79 11.09
C VAL A 80 10.48 0.45 11.35
N SER A 81 11.42 0.08 10.47
CA SER A 81 12.20 -1.15 10.61
C SER A 81 13.20 -1.13 11.76
N GLN A 82 13.61 0.06 12.21
CA GLN A 82 14.68 0.25 13.20
C GLN A 82 14.18 0.67 14.58
N THR A 83 12.98 1.26 14.65
CA THR A 83 12.41 1.72 15.93
C THR A 83 11.99 0.53 16.79
N SER A 84 12.29 0.58 18.09
CA SER A 84 11.74 -0.36 19.09
C SER A 84 10.39 0.08 19.65
N LYS A 85 9.85 1.22 19.19
CA LYS A 85 8.57 1.75 19.62
C LYS A 85 7.44 1.24 18.73
N HIS A 86 6.35 0.78 19.34
CA HIS A 86 5.10 0.49 18.62
C HIS A 86 4.44 1.81 18.19
N LEU A 87 4.57 2.14 16.90
CA LEU A 87 4.13 3.43 16.36
C LEU A 87 2.61 3.52 16.20
N ASP A 88 1.94 2.39 15.99
CA ASP A 88 0.49 2.29 15.93
C ASP A 88 -0.18 2.76 17.23
N GLU A 89 0.43 2.44 18.38
CA GLU A 89 -0.07 2.83 19.70
C GLU A 89 0.08 4.34 19.98
N LYS A 90 1.04 5.01 19.31
CA LYS A 90 1.27 6.46 19.48
C LYS A 90 0.31 7.32 18.66
N LEU A 91 -0.30 6.78 17.61
CA LEU A 91 -1.28 7.49 16.80
C LEU A 91 -2.63 7.65 17.52
N LEU A 92 -2.96 6.74 18.44
CA LEU A 92 -4.19 6.77 19.23
C LEU A 92 -4.02 7.44 20.60
N ALA A 93 -2.77 7.67 21.04
CA ALA A 93 -2.44 8.32 22.31
C ALA A 93 -2.52 9.86 22.26
N VAL A 94 -3.56 10.42 21.63
CA VAL A 94 -3.82 11.86 21.66
C VAL A 94 -4.34 12.24 23.05
N SER A 95 -3.46 12.66 23.95
CA SER A 95 -3.87 13.45 25.11
C SER A 95 -4.22 14.87 24.64
N GLY A 96 -5.47 15.07 24.23
CA GLY A 96 -6.13 16.37 24.08
C GLY A 96 -5.43 17.43 23.21
N TYR A 97 -5.63 17.38 21.89
CA TYR A 97 -5.49 18.60 21.08
C TYR A 97 -6.68 19.52 21.38
N ARG A 98 -6.58 20.35 22.42
CA ARG A 98 -7.56 21.40 22.71
C ARG A 98 -7.33 22.52 21.70
N ALA A 99 -8.15 22.56 20.64
CA ALA A 99 -8.16 23.68 19.71
C ALA A 99 -8.56 24.96 20.48
N THR A 100 -7.58 25.77 20.85
CA THR A 100 -7.82 27.10 21.40
C THR A 100 -8.34 27.98 20.26
N LYS A 101 -9.66 28.16 20.18
CA LYS A 101 -10.25 29.24 19.36
C LYS A 101 -9.71 30.57 19.89
N ARG A 102 -9.03 31.33 19.03
CA ARG A 102 -8.90 32.78 19.19
C ARG A 102 -10.00 33.45 18.38
#